data_AF-A0A4R0ZKM3-F1
#
_entry.id   AF-A0A4R0ZKM3-F1
#
_cell.length_a   1.000
_cell.length_b   1.000
_cell.length_c   1.000
_cell.angle_alpha   90.00
_cell.angle_beta   90.00
_cell.angle_gamma   90.00
#
_symmetry.space_group_name_H-M   'P 1'
#
loop_
_entity.id
_entity.type
_entity.pdbx_description
1 polymer ?
#
loop_
_entity_poly.entity_id
_entity_poly.type
_entity_poly.pdbx_seq_one_letter_code
_entity_poly.pdbx_strand_id
1 'polypeptide(L)'
;MNCLMTRAIRTRLHCATPSSRKVVSCMVSTKSFWLIAYPLVLAGFSTPLLGVVDTIVIANTDELTAIGAVAVGAVVFNTLYWLFGFLKISTSGFTAQALGQNDSTRVQMSLFRPLVIAFDE
;
A
#
# COMPACT_ATOMS: atom_id res chain seq x y z
N MET A 1 -45.44 -21.15 -21.35
CA MET A 1 -44.57 -22.27 -20.93
C MET A 1 -43.57 -22.62 -22.03
N ASN A 2 -42.30 -22.23 -22.02
CA ASN A 2 -41.67 -20.95 -21.61
C ASN A 2 -40.31 -20.80 -22.34
N CYS A 3 -40.28 -21.04 -23.65
CA CYS A 3 -39.14 -20.73 -24.52
C CYS A 3 -38.90 -19.20 -24.68
N LEU A 4 -39.83 -18.38 -24.17
CA LEU A 4 -39.73 -16.91 -24.08
C LEU A 4 -38.99 -16.39 -22.84
N MET A 5 -38.70 -17.22 -21.83
CA MET A 5 -38.06 -16.77 -20.57
C MET A 5 -36.52 -16.76 -20.62
N THR A 6 -35.90 -17.51 -21.54
CA THR A 6 -34.44 -17.62 -21.63
C THR A 6 -33.76 -16.47 -22.40
N ARG A 7 -34.53 -15.55 -22.99
CA ARG A 7 -34.01 -14.34 -23.67
C ARG A 7 -33.80 -13.13 -22.76
N ALA A 8 -34.29 -13.16 -21.52
CA ALA A 8 -34.22 -12.03 -20.59
C ALA A 8 -32.85 -11.84 -19.89
N ILE A 9 -31.91 -12.78 -20.04
CA ILE A 9 -30.57 -12.70 -19.44
C ILE A 9 -29.55 -12.04 -20.40
N ARG A 10 -29.90 -11.83 -21.68
CA ARG A 10 -29.00 -11.34 -22.74
C ARG A 10 -29.09 -9.82 -23.01
N THR A 11 -29.40 -8.99 -22.01
CA THR A 11 -29.49 -7.52 -22.20
C THR A 11 -28.94 -6.66 -21.07
N ARG A 12 -27.99 -7.17 -20.27
CA ARG A 12 -27.03 -6.31 -19.55
C ARG A 12 -25.59 -6.77 -19.74
N LEU A 13 -25.24 -7.02 -21.00
CA LEU A 13 -23.87 -6.89 -21.47
C LEU A 13 -23.54 -5.39 -21.62
N HIS A 14 -23.58 -4.64 -20.52
CA HIS A 14 -22.95 -3.32 -20.43
C HIS A 14 -21.50 -3.53 -20.00
N CYS A 15 -20.72 -4.12 -20.92
CA CYS A 15 -19.27 -3.93 -20.92
C CYS A 15 -19.00 -2.47 -21.27
N ALA A 16 -18.93 -1.62 -20.25
CA ALA A 16 -18.26 -0.33 -20.32
C ALA A 16 -17.15 -0.33 -19.25
N THR A 17 -16.18 -1.25 -19.40
CA THR A 17 -14.87 -1.06 -18.78
C THR A 17 -14.00 -0.31 -19.79
N PRO A 18 -13.55 0.91 -19.47
CA PRO A 18 -12.69 1.65 -20.38
C PRO A 18 -11.36 0.90 -20.47
N SER A 19 -10.96 0.64 -21.71
CA SER A 19 -9.64 0.27 -22.19
C SER A 19 -8.47 0.43 -21.18
N SER A 20 -8.30 -0.53 -20.29
CA SER A 20 -7.10 -0.66 -19.44
C SER A 20 -5.89 -1.22 -20.22
N ARG A 21 -6.01 -1.38 -21.54
CA ARG A 21 -5.03 -2.09 -22.39
C ARG A 21 -3.95 -1.18 -22.98
N LYS A 22 -4.10 0.15 -22.93
CA LYS A 22 -3.08 1.10 -23.44
C LYS A 22 -1.95 1.44 -22.45
N VAL A 23 -2.11 1.13 -21.15
CA VAL A 23 -1.17 1.62 -20.12
C VAL A 23 0.12 0.79 -20.04
N VAL A 24 0.15 -0.44 -20.53
CA VAL A 24 1.29 -1.37 -20.29
C VAL A 24 2.29 -1.42 -21.44
N SER A 25 1.93 -1.04 -22.67
CA SER A 25 2.62 -1.60 -23.85
C SER A 25 3.46 -0.66 -24.72
N CYS A 26 3.61 0.62 -24.44
CA CYS A 26 4.54 1.43 -25.24
C CYS A 26 5.92 1.46 -24.57
N MET A 27 6.81 0.54 -24.98
CA MET A 27 8.27 0.53 -24.71
C MET A 27 8.68 1.34 -23.46
N VAL A 28 8.64 0.71 -22.29
CA VAL A 28 9.30 1.31 -21.11
C VAL A 28 10.78 1.42 -21.43
N SER A 29 11.24 2.64 -21.67
CA SER A 29 12.66 2.95 -21.79
C SER A 29 13.38 2.48 -20.53
N THR A 30 14.48 1.74 -20.69
CA THR A 30 15.28 1.21 -19.56
C THR A 30 15.65 2.31 -18.57
N LYS A 31 15.85 3.56 -19.04
CA LYS A 31 16.06 4.73 -18.19
C LYS A 31 14.85 5.07 -17.32
N SER A 32 13.65 5.06 -17.88
CA SER A 32 12.40 5.36 -17.14
C SER A 32 12.08 4.28 -16.12
N PHE A 33 12.38 3.01 -16.43
CA PHE A 33 12.24 1.91 -15.48
C PHE A 33 13.19 2.10 -14.28
N TRP A 34 14.47 2.34 -14.53
CA TRP A 34 15.47 2.54 -13.47
C TRP A 34 15.16 3.73 -12.57
N LEU A 35 14.57 4.80 -13.10
CA LEU A 35 14.16 5.97 -12.32
C LEU A 35 13.09 5.65 -11.25
N ILE A 36 12.21 4.68 -11.50
CA ILE A 36 11.17 4.27 -10.54
C ILE A 36 11.65 3.10 -9.68
N ALA A 37 12.38 2.16 -10.28
CA ALA A 37 12.86 0.96 -9.59
C ALA A 37 13.93 1.27 -8.53
N TYR A 38 14.86 2.18 -8.82
CA TYR A 38 15.94 2.53 -7.90
C TYR A 38 15.46 3.08 -6.54
N PRO A 39 14.59 4.10 -6.47
CA PRO A 39 14.08 4.59 -5.19
C PRO A 39 13.24 3.55 -4.45
N LEU A 40 12.51 2.69 -5.18
CA LEU A 40 11.73 1.62 -4.58
C LEU A 40 12.61 0.56 -3.91
N VAL A 41 13.70 0.16 -4.57
CA VAL A 41 14.67 -0.80 -4.02
C VAL A 41 15.41 -0.22 -2.84
N LEU A 42 15.87 1.03 -2.94
CA LEU A 42 16.51 1.73 -1.81
C LEU A 42 15.58 1.84 -0.60
N ALA A 43 14.30 2.17 -0.81
CA ALA A 43 13.32 2.17 0.27
C ALA A 43 13.18 0.78 0.90
N GLY A 44 13.19 -0.29 0.10
CA GLY A 44 13.17 -1.68 0.58
C GLY A 44 14.38 -2.07 1.42
N PHE A 45 15.57 -1.55 1.09
CA PHE A 45 16.83 -1.80 1.82
C PHE A 45 16.83 -1.30 3.26
N SER A 46 15.96 -0.34 3.61
CA SER A 46 15.85 0.14 5.00
C SER A 46 15.48 -0.97 5.99
N THR A 47 14.62 -1.91 5.58
CA THR A 47 14.12 -3.00 6.44
C THR A 47 15.25 -3.91 6.96
N PRO A 48 16.10 -4.50 6.08
CA PRO A 48 17.23 -5.30 6.57
C PRO A 48 18.28 -4.45 7.31
N LEU A 49 18.45 -3.18 6.95
CA LEU A 49 19.41 -2.30 7.64
C LEU A 49 18.99 -2.05 9.09
N LEU A 50 17.70 -1.81 9.34
CA LEU A 50 17.15 -1.70 10.69
C LEU A 50 17.39 -2.98 11.50
N GLY A 51 17.21 -4.16 10.89
CA GLY A 51 17.50 -5.43 11.58
C GLY A 51 18.97 -5.60 12.01
N VAL A 52 19.91 -5.09 11.19
CA VAL A 52 21.35 -5.07 11.57
C VAL A 52 21.57 -4.13 12.74
N VAL A 53 20.98 -2.92 12.71
CA VAL A 53 21.09 -1.94 13.81
C VAL A 53 20.50 -2.51 15.10
N ASP A 54 19.32 -3.13 15.05
CA ASP A 54 18.68 -3.75 16.21
C ASP A 54 19.58 -4.82 16.84
N THR A 55 20.21 -5.65 16.01
CA THR A 55 21.14 -6.70 16.48
C THR A 55 22.38 -6.10 17.14
N ILE A 56 22.94 -5.02 16.58
CA ILE A 56 24.13 -4.35 17.14
C ILE A 56 23.80 -3.68 18.48
N VAL A 57 22.64 -3.03 18.59
CA VAL A 57 22.20 -2.37 19.83
C VAL A 57 22.05 -3.40 20.96
N ILE A 58 21.42 -4.54 20.67
CA ILE A 58 21.27 -5.62 21.65
C ILE A 58 22.63 -6.22 22.01
N ALA A 59 23.53 -6.39 21.05
CA ALA A 59 24.87 -6.95 21.29
C ALA A 59 25.77 -6.08 22.18
N ASN A 60 25.48 -4.78 22.30
CA ASN A 60 26.24 -3.87 23.16
C ASN A 60 25.74 -3.83 24.61
N THR A 61 24.67 -4.56 24.94
CA THR A 61 24.03 -4.53 26.24
C THR A 61 24.48 -5.73 27.09
N ASP A 62 25.28 -5.49 28.13
CA ASP A 62 25.81 -6.55 29.03
C ASP A 62 24.81 -7.00 30.12
N GLU A 63 23.65 -6.35 30.25
CA GLU A 63 22.67 -6.65 31.30
C GLU A 63 21.45 -7.43 30.76
N LEU A 64 21.16 -8.59 31.37
CA LEU A 64 20.07 -9.48 30.94
C LEU A 64 18.67 -8.83 31.02
N THR A 65 18.44 -7.97 32.02
CA THR A 65 17.17 -7.26 32.21
C THR A 65 16.90 -6.28 31.06
N ALA A 66 17.93 -5.58 30.60
CA ALA A 66 17.84 -4.62 29.50
C ALA A 66 17.53 -5.32 28.16
N ILE A 67 18.09 -6.51 27.90
CA ILE A 67 17.78 -7.30 26.70
C ILE A 67 16.29 -7.71 26.69
N GLY A 68 15.75 -8.12 27.84
CA GLY A 68 14.33 -8.47 27.97
C GLY A 68 13.39 -7.28 27.68
N ALA A 69 13.71 -6.10 28.20
CA ALA A 69 12.95 -4.88 27.95
C ALA A 69 12.98 -4.47 26.47
N VAL A 70 14.15 -4.52 25.82
CA VAL A 70 14.32 -4.19 24.39
C VAL A 70 13.57 -5.19 23.51
N ALA A 71 13.59 -6.49 23.83
CA ALA A 71 12.86 -7.51 23.07
C ALA A 71 11.34 -7.24 23.07
N VAL A 72 10.76 -6.92 24.24
CA VAL A 72 9.34 -6.57 24.34
C VAL A 72 9.04 -5.26 23.60
N GLY A 73 9.91 -4.26 23.74
CA GLY A 73 9.80 -2.99 22.99
C GLY A 73 9.79 -3.22 21.48
N ALA A 74 10.73 -4.02 20.96
CA ALA A 74 10.83 -4.35 19.54
C ALA A 74 9.55 -5.04 19.03
N VAL A 75 8.98 -5.98 19.80
CA VAL A 75 7.71 -6.63 19.43
C VAL A 75 6.55 -5.62 19.36
N VAL A 76 6.44 -4.72 20.35
CA VAL A 76 5.42 -3.67 20.37
C VAL A 76 5.59 -2.73 19.17
N PHE A 77 6.79 -2.20 18.93
CA PHE A 77 7.06 -1.32 17.79
C PHE A 77 6.84 -2.01 16.45
N ASN A 78 7.28 -3.25 16.28
CA ASN A 78 7.04 -4.03 15.08
C ASN A 78 5.54 -4.24 14.83
N THR A 79 4.77 -4.53 15.88
CA THR A 79 3.31 -4.65 15.81
C THR A 79 2.66 -3.33 15.41
N LEU A 80 3.07 -2.21 15.99
CA LEU A 80 2.57 -0.88 15.62
C LEU A 80 2.91 -0.53 14.16
N TYR A 81 4.12 -0.81 13.71
CA TYR A 81 4.52 -0.61 12.30
C TYR A 81 3.65 -1.43 11.34
N TRP A 82 3.36 -2.68 11.70
CA TRP A 82 2.46 -3.54 10.93
C TRP A 82 1.02 -3.04 10.93
N LEU A 83 0.53 -2.56 12.08
CA LEU A 83 -0.79 -1.94 12.20
C LEU A 83 -0.90 -0.73 11.28
N PHE A 84 0.02 0.24 11.36
CA PHE A 84 0.02 1.40 10.45
C PHE A 84 0.24 1.04 8.96
N GLY A 85 0.59 -0.20 8.65
CA GLY A 85 0.63 -0.74 7.30
C GLY A 85 -0.70 -0.61 6.53
N PHE A 86 -1.85 -0.63 7.22
CA PHE A 86 -3.15 -0.39 6.57
C PHE A 86 -3.23 1.01 5.97
N LEU A 87 -2.62 2.02 6.62
CA LEU A 87 -2.67 3.41 6.20
C LEU A 87 -1.91 3.64 4.89
N LYS A 88 -0.77 2.96 4.73
CA LYS A 88 0.04 2.94 3.50
C LYS A 88 -0.75 2.41 2.30
N ILE A 89 -1.44 1.28 2.49
CA ILE A 89 -2.20 0.61 1.42
C ILE A 89 -3.51 1.36 1.14
N SER A 90 -4.20 1.85 2.18
CA SER A 90 -5.44 2.64 2.08
C SER A 90 -5.25 3.91 1.25
N THR A 91 -4.22 4.69 1.57
CA THR A 91 -3.93 5.96 0.87
C THR A 91 -3.65 5.75 -0.61
N SER A 92 -2.88 4.71 -0.95
CA SER A 92 -2.55 4.38 -2.34
C SER A 92 -3.78 3.87 -3.10
N GLY A 93 -4.64 3.08 -2.46
CA GLY A 93 -5.89 2.57 -3.04
C GLY A 93 -6.92 3.66 -3.34
N PHE A 94 -7.22 4.54 -2.38
CA PHE A 94 -8.15 5.66 -2.60
C PHE A 94 -7.63 6.66 -3.64
N THR A 95 -6.31 6.92 -3.64
CA THR A 95 -5.68 7.77 -4.65
C THR A 95 -5.79 7.17 -6.04
N ALA A 96 -5.57 5.85 -6.21
CA ALA A 96 -5.74 5.18 -7.49
C ALA A 96 -7.19 5.23 -8.00
N GLN A 97 -8.18 5.07 -7.11
CA GLN A 97 -9.59 5.18 -7.45
C GLN A 97 -9.99 6.59 -7.88
N ALA A 98 -9.53 7.61 -7.16
CA ALA A 98 -9.82 9.02 -7.47
C ALA A 98 -9.11 9.49 -8.76
N LEU A 99 -7.86 9.04 -8.97
CA LEU A 99 -7.14 9.23 -10.24
C LEU A 99 -7.88 8.58 -11.42
N GLY A 100 -8.43 7.38 -11.25
CA GLY A 100 -9.24 6.71 -12.26
C GLY A 100 -10.54 7.46 -12.61
N GLN A 101 -11.03 8.32 -11.72
CA GLN A 101 -12.23 9.16 -11.92
C GLN A 101 -11.90 10.59 -12.40
N ASN A 102 -10.62 10.96 -12.58
CA ASN A 102 -10.16 12.33 -12.91
C ASN A 102 -10.65 13.43 -11.93
N ASP A 103 -11.00 13.06 -10.70
CA ASP A 103 -11.45 14.00 -9.66
C ASP A 103 -10.27 14.34 -8.73
N SER A 104 -9.55 15.42 -9.05
CA SER A 104 -8.39 15.90 -8.29
C SER A 104 -8.75 16.37 -6.88
N THR A 105 -9.99 16.79 -6.65
CA THR A 105 -10.49 17.20 -5.33
C THR A 105 -10.64 15.98 -4.42
N ARG A 106 -11.14 14.85 -4.94
CA ARG A 106 -11.22 13.59 -4.18
C ARG A 106 -9.87 12.98 -3.84
N VAL A 107 -8.84 13.19 -4.68
CA VAL A 107 -7.45 12.78 -4.39
C VAL A 107 -6.89 13.53 -3.17
N GLN A 108 -7.27 14.79 -2.96
CA GLN A 108 -6.82 15.52 -1.77
C GLN A 108 -7.61 15.10 -0.53
N MET A 109 -8.90 14.82 -0.67
CA MET A 109 -9.75 14.35 0.43
C MET A 109 -9.45 12.92 0.89
N SER A 110 -8.78 12.10 0.06
CA SER A 110 -8.37 10.74 0.44
C SER A 110 -7.33 10.70 1.56
N LEU A 111 -6.55 11.79 1.73
CA LEU A 111 -5.62 11.96 2.85
C LEU A 111 -6.32 12.44 4.12
N PHE A 112 -7.28 13.36 4.00
CA PHE A 112 -7.96 13.95 5.15
C PHE A 112 -8.92 12.97 5.86
N ARG A 113 -9.64 12.13 5.11
CA ARG A 113 -10.59 11.17 5.67
C ARG A 113 -10.00 10.19 6.70
N PRO A 114 -8.92 9.45 6.40
CA PRO A 114 -8.33 8.53 7.37
C PRO A 114 -7.66 9.28 8.53
N LEU A 115 -7.18 10.51 8.31
CA LEU A 115 -6.59 11.33 9.37
C LEU A 115 -7.64 11.73 10.41
N VAL A 116 -8.82 12.19 9.96
CA VAL A 116 -9.92 12.56 10.86
C VAL A 116 -10.42 11.36 11.64
N ILE A 117 -10.61 10.20 11.00
CA ILE A 117 -11.04 8.97 11.68
C ILE A 117 -10.03 8.53 12.77
N ALA A 118 -8.74 8.79 12.58
CA ALA A 118 -7.71 8.44 13.56
C ALA A 118 -7.65 9.40 14.77
N PHE A 119 -8.13 10.65 14.63
CA PHE A 119 -8.16 11.66 15.70
C PHE A 119 -9.53 11.82 16.36
N ASP A 120 -10.58 11.19 15.82
CA ASP A 120 -11.96 11.26 16.31
C ASP A 120 -12.26 10.21 17.42
N GLU A 121 -11.25 9.44 17.85
CA GLU A 121 -11.33 8.50 18.99
C GLU A 121 -10.36 8.86 20.12
#